data_AF-A0A220MJQ9-F1
#
_entry.id   AF-A0A220MJQ9-F1
#
_cell.length_a   1.000
_cell.length_b   1.000
_cell.length_c   1.000
_cell.angle_alpha   90.00
_cell.angle_beta   90.00
_cell.angle_gamma   90.00
#
_symmetry.space_group_name_H-M   'P 1'
#
loop_
_entity.id
_entity.type
_entity.pdbx_description
1 polymer ?
#
loop_
_entity_poly.entity_id
_entity_poly.type
_entity_poly.pdbx_seq_one_letter_code
_entity_poly.pdbx_strand_id
1 'polypeptide(L)'
;MDKSRKVFRLIGDLVKEYRGRANLTLTELSEKTNLSHATISKIENNCVQRPNPRHLLTLAEVLGIPFDQIIGGCINYVRNPEMLNFLLDKAITHKHHRLIQKISEKILECTRMDTFQTLDGLYQYAGLVKDVKIQVLLYDAIQHDSVLW
;
A
#
# COMPACT_ATOMS: atom_id res chain seq x y z
N MET A 1 -12.52 17.86 -27.00
CA MET A 1 -13.04 16.56 -26.55
C MET A 1 -12.35 16.19 -25.25
N ASP A 2 -13.19 15.90 -24.25
CA ASP A 2 -12.95 15.39 -22.90
C ASP A 2 -11.62 15.70 -22.18
N LYS A 3 -11.64 16.76 -21.37
CA LYS A 3 -10.73 16.90 -20.22
C LYS A 3 -11.15 15.84 -19.20
N SER A 4 -10.55 14.67 -19.28
CA SER A 4 -10.77 13.56 -18.37
C SER A 4 -10.76 14.07 -16.92
N ARG A 5 -11.96 14.21 -16.33
CA ARG A 5 -12.11 14.42 -14.90
C ARG A 5 -11.49 13.20 -14.24
N LYS A 6 -10.33 13.37 -13.60
CA LYS A 6 -9.86 12.43 -12.58
C LYS A 6 -10.93 12.44 -11.48
N VAL A 7 -11.90 11.53 -11.58
CA VAL A 7 -12.78 11.20 -10.47
C VAL A 7 -11.86 10.64 -9.40
N PHE A 8 -11.78 11.33 -8.27
CA PHE A 8 -11.03 10.86 -7.12
C PHE A 8 -11.79 9.63 -6.59
N ARG A 9 -11.39 8.43 -7.01
CA ARG A 9 -11.98 7.19 -6.50
C ARG A 9 -11.42 6.92 -5.12
N LEU A 10 -12.31 6.73 -4.15
CA LEU A 10 -11.92 6.27 -2.83
C LEU A 10 -11.65 4.77 -2.88
N ILE A 11 -10.88 4.28 -1.92
CA ILE A 11 -10.49 2.86 -1.87
C ILE A 11 -11.72 1.93 -1.71
N GLY A 12 -12.79 2.40 -1.07
CA GLY A 12 -14.05 1.68 -0.98
C GLY A 12 -14.73 1.49 -2.33
N ASP A 13 -14.74 2.55 -3.16
CA ASP A 13 -15.30 2.49 -4.51
C ASP A 13 -14.54 1.49 -5.39
N LEU A 14 -13.21 1.46 -5.25
CA LEU A 14 -12.34 0.51 -5.92
C LEU A 14 -12.69 -0.93 -5.53
N VAL A 15 -12.80 -1.23 -4.23
CA VAL A 15 -13.17 -2.57 -3.75
C VAL A 15 -14.55 -2.98 -4.28
N LYS A 16 -15.53 -2.08 -4.20
CA LYS A 16 -16.91 -2.32 -4.66
C LYS A 16 -16.97 -2.62 -6.16
N GLU A 17 -16.21 -1.88 -6.95
CA GLU A 17 -16.11 -2.07 -8.39
C GLU A 17 -15.53 -3.45 -8.73
N TYR A 18 -14.41 -3.84 -8.11
CA TYR A 18 -13.80 -5.14 -8.39
C TYR A 18 -14.65 -6.32 -7.89
N ARG A 19 -15.35 -6.16 -6.75
CA ARG A 19 -16.36 -7.15 -6.32
C ARG A 19 -17.46 -7.31 -7.37
N GLY A 20 -17.97 -6.19 -7.90
CA GLY A 20 -18.98 -6.21 -8.97
C GLY A 20 -18.49 -6.89 -10.25
N ARG A 21 -17.24 -6.63 -10.66
CA ARG A 21 -16.60 -7.30 -11.81
C ARG A 21 -16.43 -8.80 -11.61
N ALA A 22 -16.14 -9.22 -10.38
CA ALA A 22 -16.05 -10.63 -9.99
C ALA A 22 -17.42 -11.31 -9.82
N ASN A 23 -18.53 -10.56 -9.98
CA ASN A 23 -19.90 -11.01 -9.77
C ASN A 23 -20.14 -11.67 -8.40
N LEU A 24 -19.47 -11.16 -7.35
CA LEU A 24 -19.59 -11.68 -5.99
C LEU A 24 -20.60 -10.86 -5.19
N THR A 25 -21.45 -11.53 -4.43
CA THR A 25 -22.21 -10.93 -3.34
C THR A 25 -21.28 -10.54 -2.18
N LEU A 26 -21.76 -9.71 -1.26
CA LEU A 26 -21.02 -9.39 -0.04
C LEU A 26 -20.82 -10.64 0.84
N THR A 27 -21.77 -11.58 0.84
CA THR A 27 -21.68 -12.85 1.59
C THR A 27 -20.58 -13.74 1.01
N GLU A 28 -20.55 -13.96 -0.31
CA GLU A 28 -19.50 -14.77 -0.93
C GLU A 28 -18.11 -14.14 -0.76
N LEU A 29 -18.01 -12.82 -0.82
CA LEU A 29 -16.74 -12.14 -0.56
C LEU A 29 -16.34 -12.27 0.93
N SER A 30 -17.31 -12.19 1.85
CA SER A 30 -17.09 -12.40 3.29
C SER A 30 -16.53 -13.79 3.56
N GLU A 31 -17.10 -14.83 2.96
CA GLU A 31 -16.63 -16.21 3.06
C GLU A 31 -15.22 -16.38 2.50
N LYS A 32 -14.95 -15.84 1.30
CA LYS A 32 -13.65 -15.96 0.63
C LYS A 32 -12.52 -15.23 1.36
N THR A 33 -12.83 -14.12 2.03
CA THR A 33 -11.83 -13.28 2.71
C THR A 33 -11.75 -13.53 4.21
N ASN A 34 -12.70 -14.30 4.77
CA ASN A 34 -12.94 -14.43 6.20
C ASN A 34 -13.12 -13.07 6.93
N LEU A 35 -13.53 -12.03 6.21
CA LEU A 35 -13.88 -10.72 6.77
C LEU A 35 -15.38 -10.66 6.98
N SER A 36 -15.83 -9.99 8.05
CA SER A 36 -17.27 -9.85 8.28
C SER A 36 -17.96 -9.05 7.15
N HIS A 37 -19.19 -9.43 6.82
CA HIS A 37 -20.05 -8.67 5.90
C HIS A 37 -20.13 -7.18 6.28
N ALA A 38 -20.23 -6.86 7.57
CA ALA A 38 -20.26 -5.48 8.07
C ALA A 38 -18.95 -4.72 7.80
N THR A 39 -17.79 -5.38 7.93
CA THR A 39 -16.48 -4.80 7.62
C THR A 39 -16.38 -4.46 6.15
N ILE A 40 -16.72 -5.40 5.26
CA ILE A 40 -16.66 -5.19 3.81
C ILE A 40 -17.63 -4.07 3.40
N SER A 41 -18.86 -4.10 3.90
CA SER A 41 -19.86 -3.06 3.62
C SER A 41 -19.40 -1.66 4.05
N LYS A 42 -18.81 -1.53 5.24
CA LYS A 42 -18.27 -0.24 5.70
C LYS A 42 -17.09 0.24 4.85
N ILE A 43 -16.26 -0.67 4.33
CA ILE A 43 -15.18 -0.34 3.39
C ILE A 43 -15.78 0.14 2.06
N GLU A 44 -16.65 -0.65 1.44
CA GLU A 44 -17.24 -0.34 0.12
C GLU A 44 -18.07 0.95 0.09
N ASN A 45 -18.63 1.35 1.23
CA ASN A 45 -19.41 2.58 1.35
C ASN A 45 -18.59 3.75 1.94
N ASN A 46 -17.26 3.61 2.02
CA ASN A 46 -16.33 4.62 2.53
C ASN A 46 -16.68 5.12 3.95
N CYS A 47 -17.36 4.29 4.77
CA CYS A 47 -17.71 4.61 6.15
C CYS A 47 -16.50 4.55 7.10
N VAL A 48 -15.36 3.99 6.64
CA VAL A 48 -14.10 3.95 7.37
C VAL A 48 -13.09 4.80 6.61
N GLN A 49 -12.65 5.91 7.21
CA GLN A 49 -11.71 6.83 6.57
C GLN A 49 -10.31 6.21 6.36
N ARG A 50 -9.90 5.30 7.26
CA ARG A 50 -8.60 4.62 7.23
C ARG A 50 -8.79 3.12 7.43
N PRO A 51 -9.28 2.37 6.43
CA PRO A 51 -9.47 0.94 6.56
C PRO A 51 -8.17 0.22 6.91
N ASN A 52 -8.27 -0.88 7.66
CA ASN A 52 -7.12 -1.70 8.02
C ASN A 52 -6.39 -2.18 6.74
N PRO A 53 -5.09 -1.85 6.56
CA PRO A 53 -4.32 -2.25 5.38
C PRO A 53 -4.31 -3.76 5.14
N ARG A 54 -4.32 -4.59 6.20
CA ARG A 54 -4.38 -6.06 6.05
C ARG A 54 -5.69 -6.51 5.40
N HIS A 55 -6.81 -5.93 5.83
CA HIS A 55 -8.12 -6.25 5.22
C HIS A 55 -8.15 -5.83 3.75
N LEU A 56 -7.59 -4.67 3.42
CA LEU A 56 -7.50 -4.17 2.04
C LEU A 56 -6.65 -5.08 1.16
N LEU A 57 -5.53 -5.59 1.67
CA LEU A 57 -4.69 -6.56 0.96
C LEU A 57 -5.40 -7.89 0.73
N THR A 58 -6.09 -8.44 1.75
CA THR A 58 -6.89 -9.66 1.60
C THR A 58 -8.00 -9.49 0.56
N LEU A 59 -8.69 -8.34 0.58
CA LEU A 59 -9.70 -8.01 -0.42
C LEU A 59 -9.08 -7.92 -1.82
N ALA A 60 -7.93 -7.25 -1.94
CA ALA A 60 -7.24 -7.11 -3.22
C ALA A 60 -6.79 -8.45 -3.81
N GLU A 61 -6.30 -9.36 -2.98
CA GLU A 61 -5.90 -10.70 -3.40
C GLU A 61 -7.10 -11.50 -3.92
N VAL A 62 -8.20 -11.56 -3.17
CA VAL A 62 -9.41 -12.31 -3.58
C VAL A 62 -10.09 -11.70 -4.80
N LEU A 63 -10.09 -10.38 -4.92
CA LEU A 63 -10.76 -9.65 -6.00
C LEU A 63 -9.86 -9.41 -7.23
N GLY A 64 -8.58 -9.76 -7.17
CA GLY A 64 -7.61 -9.48 -8.23
C GLY A 64 -7.37 -7.97 -8.44
N ILE A 65 -7.46 -7.16 -7.39
CA ILE A 65 -7.13 -5.72 -7.46
C ILE A 65 -5.60 -5.59 -7.58
N PRO A 66 -5.09 -4.83 -8.57
CA PRO A 66 -3.66 -4.60 -8.70
C PRO A 66 -3.07 -3.99 -7.42
N PHE A 67 -1.91 -4.54 -7.02
CA PHE A 67 -1.23 -4.15 -5.78
C PHE A 67 -0.93 -2.64 -5.73
N ASP A 68 -0.56 -2.03 -6.85
CA ASP A 68 -0.30 -0.59 -6.94
C ASP A 68 -1.55 0.27 -6.70
N GLN A 69 -2.71 -0.18 -7.15
CA GLN A 69 -3.98 0.53 -6.93
C GLN A 69 -4.39 0.47 -5.46
N ILE A 70 -4.30 -0.71 -4.83
CA ILE A 70 -4.71 -0.85 -3.42
C ILE A 70 -3.75 -0.09 -2.49
N ILE A 71 -2.43 -0.18 -2.71
CA ILE A 71 -1.44 0.55 -1.91
C ILE A 71 -1.54 2.05 -2.16
N GLY A 72 -1.76 2.46 -3.40
CA GLY A 72 -1.98 3.86 -3.76
C GLY A 72 -3.06 4.53 -2.90
N GLY A 73 -4.14 3.81 -2.59
CA GLY A 73 -5.28 4.30 -1.82
C GLY A 73 -5.12 4.26 -0.29
N CYS A 74 -4.14 3.52 0.26
CA CYS A 74 -3.98 3.37 1.71
C CYS A 74 -2.66 3.89 2.29
N ILE A 75 -1.57 3.88 1.51
CA ILE A 75 -0.21 4.09 2.01
C ILE A 75 -0.03 5.38 2.82
N ASN A 76 -0.72 6.46 2.45
CA ASN A 76 -0.56 7.77 3.09
C ASN A 76 -0.88 7.76 4.59
N TYR A 77 -1.74 6.85 5.05
CA TYR A 77 -2.11 6.72 6.47
C TYR A 77 -1.50 5.50 7.16
N VAL A 78 -0.76 4.65 6.45
CA VAL A 78 -0.05 3.52 7.07
C VAL A 78 1.13 4.07 7.88
N ARG A 79 1.22 3.68 9.15
CA ARG A 79 2.29 4.10 10.06
C ARG A 79 3.00 2.96 10.78
N ASN A 80 2.41 1.76 10.78
CA ASN A 80 3.00 0.61 11.46
C ASN A 80 4.27 0.15 10.69
N PRO A 81 5.45 0.11 11.34
CA PRO A 81 6.71 -0.26 10.68
C PRO A 81 6.70 -1.65 10.04
N GLU A 82 6.15 -2.65 10.73
CA GLU A 82 6.06 -4.02 10.20
C GLU A 82 5.22 -4.08 8.92
N MET A 83 4.11 -3.33 8.87
CA MET A 83 3.29 -3.19 7.67
C MET A 83 4.05 -2.49 6.55
N LEU A 84 4.75 -1.39 6.84
CA LEU A 84 5.53 -0.68 5.82
C LEU A 84 6.65 -1.56 5.26
N ASN A 85 7.36 -2.31 6.10
CA ASN A 85 8.38 -3.27 5.67
C ASN A 85 7.78 -4.38 4.81
N PHE A 86 6.64 -4.94 5.23
CA PHE A 86 5.92 -5.94 4.44
C PHE A 86 5.51 -5.40 3.06
N LEU A 87 5.02 -4.17 2.99
CA LEU A 87 4.64 -3.53 1.73
C LEU A 87 5.86 -3.26 0.83
N LEU A 88 6.98 -2.82 1.42
CA LEU A 88 8.23 -2.58 0.72
C LEU A 88 8.77 -3.89 0.12
N ASP A 89 8.78 -4.97 0.91
CA ASP A 89 9.20 -6.30 0.47
C ASP A 89 8.40 -6.80 -0.75
N LYS A 90 7.07 -6.67 -0.68
CA LYS A 90 6.18 -6.98 -1.81
C LYS A 90 6.48 -6.12 -3.04
N ALA A 91 6.67 -4.81 -2.85
CA ALA A 91 6.98 -3.90 -3.96
C ALA A 91 8.32 -4.23 -4.63
N ILE A 92 9.35 -4.60 -3.84
CA ILE A 92 10.66 -5.05 -4.33
C ILE A 92 10.53 -6.37 -5.09
N THR A 93 9.83 -7.36 -4.51
CA THR A 93 9.63 -8.68 -5.11
C THR A 93 9.01 -8.60 -6.50
N HIS A 94 8.06 -7.67 -6.69
CA HIS A 94 7.37 -7.45 -7.97
C HIS A 94 8.01 -6.34 -8.83
N LYS A 95 9.14 -5.77 -8.41
CA LYS A 95 9.87 -4.70 -9.11
C LYS A 95 9.02 -3.46 -9.43
N HIS A 96 8.11 -3.10 -8.54
CA HIS A 96 7.26 -1.92 -8.70
C HIS A 96 8.00 -0.63 -8.30
N HIS A 97 8.91 -0.15 -9.14
CA HIS A 97 9.80 0.98 -8.86
C HIS A 97 9.10 2.21 -8.24
N ARG A 98 7.94 2.61 -8.77
CA ARG A 98 7.18 3.77 -8.25
C ARG A 98 6.60 3.51 -6.86
N LEU A 99 6.19 2.28 -6.56
CA LEU A 99 5.71 1.93 -5.21
C LEU A 99 6.87 1.83 -4.23
N ILE A 100 8.01 1.27 -4.65
CA ILE A 100 9.23 1.23 -3.84
C ILE A 100 9.55 2.65 -3.36
N GLN A 101 9.65 3.60 -4.29
CA GLN A 101 9.88 5.01 -3.96
C GLN A 101 8.81 5.54 -2.97
N LYS A 102 7.53 5.38 -3.28
CA LYS A 102 6.43 5.90 -2.45
C LYS A 102 6.41 5.31 -1.03
N ILE A 103 6.73 4.02 -0.89
CA ILE A 103 6.77 3.33 0.40
C ILE A 103 8.03 3.74 1.17
N SER A 104 9.18 3.88 0.50
CA SER A 104 10.41 4.40 1.11
C SER A 104 10.20 5.82 1.63
N GLU A 105 9.60 6.71 0.85
CA GLU A 105 9.21 8.06 1.30
C GLU A 105 8.31 7.99 2.54
N LYS A 106 7.31 7.11 2.53
CA LYS A 106 6.41 6.92 3.68
C LYS A 106 7.15 6.43 4.93
N ILE A 107 8.12 5.53 4.77
CA ILE A 107 8.97 5.05 5.86
C ILE A 107 9.76 6.21 6.44
N LEU A 108 10.40 7.03 5.61
CA LEU A 108 11.19 8.19 6.04
C LEU A 108 10.32 9.26 6.75
N GLU A 109 9.09 9.49 6.28
CA GLU A 109 8.13 10.33 6.98
C GLU A 109 7.79 9.80 8.38
N CYS A 110 7.70 8.47 8.54
CA CYS A 110 7.36 7.84 9.82
C CYS A 110 8.56 7.73 10.76
N THR A 111 9.78 7.55 10.26
CA THR A 111 11.01 7.58 11.08
C THR A 111 11.27 8.96 11.67
N ARG A 112 10.95 10.03 10.93
CA ARG A 112 10.99 11.42 11.42
C ARG A 112 10.14 11.67 12.67
N MET A 113 9.09 10.86 12.88
CA MET A 113 8.13 11.10 13.94
C MET A 113 8.42 10.33 15.23
N ASP A 114 9.11 9.17 15.26
CA ASP A 114 9.39 8.47 16.54
C ASP A 114 10.36 7.23 16.55
N THR A 115 10.99 6.73 15.47
CA THR A 115 11.64 5.39 15.56
C THR A 115 12.87 5.12 14.67
N PHE A 116 14.03 4.92 15.31
CA PHE A 116 15.27 4.39 14.72
C PHE A 116 15.11 3.00 14.03
N GLN A 117 14.09 2.22 14.39
CA GLN A 117 13.91 0.83 13.92
C GLN A 117 13.51 0.70 12.45
N THR A 118 12.80 1.67 11.86
CA THR A 118 12.33 1.57 10.46
C THR A 118 13.42 1.96 9.46
N LEU A 119 14.37 2.80 9.87
CA LEU A 119 15.53 3.18 9.06
C LEU A 119 16.47 1.98 8.85
N ASP A 120 16.66 1.19 9.91
CA ASP A 120 17.53 0.01 9.90
C ASP A 120 17.05 -1.02 8.87
N GLY A 121 15.73 -1.24 8.76
CA GLY A 121 15.15 -2.06 7.71
C GLY A 121 15.49 -1.58 6.29
N LEU A 122 15.41 -0.26 6.04
CA LEU A 122 15.72 0.31 4.73
C LEU A 122 17.21 0.11 4.36
N TYR A 123 18.11 0.31 5.32
CA TYR A 123 19.55 0.06 5.17
C TYR A 123 19.87 -1.42 4.91
N GLN A 124 19.24 -2.33 5.66
CA GLN A 124 19.40 -3.78 5.47
C GLN A 124 18.93 -4.19 4.07
N TYR A 125 17.77 -3.70 3.60
CA TYR A 125 17.29 -3.98 2.25
C TYR A 125 18.23 -3.42 1.17
N ALA A 126 18.74 -2.19 1.31
CA ALA A 126 19.68 -1.60 0.35
C ALA A 126 20.98 -2.41 0.22
N GLY A 127 21.46 -3.01 1.33
CA GLY A 127 22.65 -3.86 1.35
C GLY A 127 22.43 -5.26 0.74
N LEU A 128 21.20 -5.78 0.75
CA LEU A 128 20.87 -7.13 0.30
C LEU A 128 20.37 -7.21 -1.16
N VAL A 129 19.84 -6.12 -1.70
CA VAL A 129 19.28 -6.10 -3.06
C VAL A 129 20.39 -6.09 -4.12
N LYS A 130 20.37 -7.09 -5.00
CA LYS A 130 21.33 -7.23 -6.12
C LYS A 130 21.00 -6.37 -7.34
N ASP A 131 19.76 -5.91 -7.46
CA ASP A 131 19.33 -5.05 -8.57
C ASP A 131 19.85 -3.62 -8.35
N VAL A 132 20.83 -3.22 -9.15
CA VAL A 132 21.52 -1.92 -9.02
C VAL A 132 20.55 -0.75 -9.09
N LYS A 133 19.49 -0.83 -9.90
CA LYS A 133 18.52 0.27 -10.01
C LYS A 133 17.69 0.41 -8.73
N ILE A 134 17.28 -0.72 -8.14
CA ILE A 134 16.56 -0.70 -6.86
C ILE A 134 17.49 -0.24 -5.74
N GLN A 135 18.74 -0.69 -5.75
CA GLN A 135 19.75 -0.27 -4.77
C GLN A 135 19.99 1.25 -4.81
N VAL A 136 20.15 1.84 -6.00
CA VAL A 136 20.30 3.30 -6.17
C VAL A 136 19.05 4.03 -5.66
N LEU A 137 17.84 3.57 -6.01
CA LEU A 137 16.60 4.19 -5.52
C LEU A 137 16.50 4.18 -3.98
N LEU A 138 16.92 3.09 -3.34
CA LEU A 138 16.92 2.99 -1.88
C LEU A 138 17.97 3.92 -1.25
N TYR A 139 19.19 3.99 -1.80
CA TYR A 139 20.23 4.89 -1.29
C TYR A 139 19.93 6.36 -1.55
N ASP A 140 19.34 6.72 -2.69
CA ASP A 140 18.93 8.10 -2.99
C ASP A 140 17.86 8.58 -1.99
N ALA A 141 16.92 7.71 -1.64
CA ALA A 141 15.92 8.01 -0.61
C ALA A 141 16.57 8.23 0.76
N ILE A 142 17.59 7.44 1.11
CA ILE A 142 18.36 7.60 2.35
C ILE A 142 19.17 8.91 2.35
N GLN A 143 19.88 9.20 1.25
CA GLN A 143 20.78 10.37 1.15
C GLN A 143 20.01 11.70 1.09
N HIS A 144 18.81 11.73 0.53
CA HIS A 144 17.95 12.92 0.60
C HIS A 144 17.47 13.23 2.03
N ASP A 145 17.58 12.28 2.97
CA ASP A 145 17.17 12.48 4.37
C ASP A 145 18.31 13.02 5.26
N SER A 146 19.57 12.87 4.86
CA SER A 146 20.74 13.34 5.62
C SER A 146 21.13 14.81 5.37
N VAL A 147 20.46 15.51 4.45
CA VAL A 147 20.74 16.93 4.10
C VAL A 147 19.83 17.92 4.86
N LEU A 148 18.93 17.44 5.73
CA LEU A 148 17.98 18.28 6.49
C LEU A 148 18.28 18.33 8.01
N TRP A 149 19.52 18.08 8.41
CA TRP A 149 20.04 18.31 9.77
C TRP A 149 20.97 19.53 9.79
#